data_AF-A0A954TMB9-F1
#
_entry.id   AF-A0A954TMB9-F1
#
_cell.length_a   1.000
_cell.length_b   1.000
_cell.length_c   1.000
_cell.angle_alpha   90.00
_cell.angle_beta   90.00
_cell.angle_gamma   90.00
#
_symmetry.space_group_name_H-M   'P 1'
#
loop_
_entity.id
_entity.type
_entity.pdbx_description
1 polymer ?
#
loop_
_entity_poly.entity_id
_entity_poly.type
_entity_poly.pdbx_seq_one_letter_code
_entity_poly.pdbx_strand_id
1 'polypeptide(L)' 'MAHEIAKLLLDDATTVSERKKATQSALRLGMPLQEIEQYLDWLELRRQSLAEQRPCQPPAEEASPE' A
#
# COMPACT_ATOMS: atom_id res chain seq x y z
N MET A 1 12.90 0.43 16.89
CA MET A 1 11.97 1.56 17.13
C MET A 1 12.46 2.88 16.50
N ALA A 2 13.38 2.89 15.52
CA ALA A 2 14.04 4.15 15.14
C ALA A 2 13.34 4.98 14.04
N HIS A 3 12.38 4.42 13.31
CA HIS A 3 11.83 5.07 12.10
C HIS A 3 10.29 5.12 12.08
N GLU A 4 9.63 5.25 13.23
CA GLU A 4 8.16 5.26 13.32
C GLU A 4 7.53 6.42 12.53
N ILE A 5 8.15 7.60 12.58
CA ILE A 5 7.70 8.78 11.82
C ILE A 5 7.82 8.54 10.30
N ALA A 6 8.90 7.91 9.86
CA ALA A 6 9.09 7.58 8.44
C ALA A 6 8.04 6.55 7.96
N LYS A 7 7.72 5.55 8.80
CA LYS A 7 6.68 4.56 8.49
C LYS A 7 5.29 5.18 8.40
N LEU A 8 4.96 6.13 9.28
CA LEU A 8 3.69 6.89 9.21
C LEU A 8 3.57 7.67 7.91
N LEU A 9 4.64 8.34 7.48
CA LEU A 9 4.64 9.07 6.20
C LEU A 9 4.47 8.14 4.99
N LEU A 10 5.06 6.94 5.04
CA LEU A 10 4.94 5.95 3.97
C LEU A 10 3.55 5.28 3.95
N ASP A 11 2.91 5.10 5.11
CA ASP A 11 1.56 4.51 5.23
C ASP A 11 0.47 5.46 4.66
N ASP A 12 0.59 6.75 4.99
CA ASP A 12 -0.32 7.82 4.51
C ASP A 12 -0.18 8.09 3.00
N ALA A 13 0.94 7.70 2.40
CA ALA A 13 1.17 7.90 0.97
C ALA A 13 0.28 6.98 0.11
N THR A 14 -0.87 7.49 -0.32
CA THR A 14 -1.81 6.76 -1.17
C THR A 14 -1.50 6.91 -2.65
N THR A 15 -0.97 8.07 -3.06
CA THR A 15 -0.62 8.38 -4.45
C THR A 15 0.86 8.16 -4.77
N VAL A 16 1.19 8.04 -6.06
CA VAL A 16 2.59 7.91 -6.53
C VAL A 16 3.42 9.16 -6.16
N SER A 17 2.81 10.34 -6.24
CA SER A 17 3.44 11.62 -5.89
C SER A 17 3.74 11.72 -4.39
N GLU A 18 2.79 11.31 -3.54
CA GLU A 18 2.99 11.26 -2.09
C GLU A 18 4.04 10.22 -1.70
N ARG A 19 4.07 9.06 -2.37
CA ARG A 19 5.10 8.04 -2.13
C ARG A 19 6.50 8.59 -2.36
N LYS A 20 6.73 9.29 -3.47
CA LYS A 20 8.04 9.95 -3.72
C LYS A 20 8.41 10.93 -2.62
N LYS A 21 7.44 11.73 -2.14
CA LYS A 21 7.64 12.70 -1.06
C LYS A 21 7.92 12.02 0.29
N ALA A 22 7.21 10.93 0.59
CA ALA A 22 7.39 10.12 1.78
C ALA A 22 8.75 9.43 1.78
N THR A 23 9.18 8.84 0.65
CA THR A 23 10.54 8.27 0.48
C THR A 23 11.62 9.30 0.75
N GLN A 24 11.52 10.51 0.17
CA GLN A 24 12.49 11.58 0.43
C GLN A 24 12.50 12.02 1.89
N SER A 25 11.34 12.04 2.55
CA SER A 25 11.23 12.39 3.96
C SER A 25 11.82 11.30 4.87
N ALA A 26 11.58 10.02 4.55
CA ALA A 26 12.16 8.88 5.24
C ALA A 26 13.69 8.84 5.13
N LEU A 27 14.24 9.16 3.96
CA LEU A 27 15.69 9.30 3.76
C LEU A 27 16.27 10.43 4.63
N ARG A 28 15.58 11.58 4.72
CA ARG A 28 16.00 12.69 5.60
C ARG A 28 15.93 12.35 7.09
N LEU A 29 15.04 11.43 7.46
CA LEU A 29 14.90 10.91 8.83
C LEU A 29 15.94 9.82 9.15
N GLY A 30 16.83 9.47 8.21
CA GLY A 30 17.90 8.50 8.41
C GLY A 30 17.50 7.05 8.15
N MET A 31 16.30 6.80 7.62
CA MET A 31 15.89 5.46 7.23
C MET A 31 16.63 5.04 5.95
N PRO A 32 17.34 3.90 5.93
CA PRO A 32 18.07 3.46 4.75
C PRO A 32 17.10 3.09 3.63
N LEU A 33 17.50 3.37 2.37
CA LEU A 33 16.67 3.14 1.19
C LEU A 33 16.14 1.70 1.12
N GLN A 34 16.98 0.71 1.44
CA GLN A 34 16.61 -0.70 1.46
C GLN A 34 15.46 -0.99 2.45
N GLU A 35 15.46 -0.36 3.64
CA GLU A 35 14.37 -0.53 4.61
C GLU A 35 13.09 0.18 4.12
N ILE A 36 13.23 1.30 3.41
CA ILE A 36 12.10 2.03 2.81
C ILE A 36 11.45 1.20 1.71
N GLU A 37 12.24 0.64 0.79
CA GLU A 37 11.76 -0.23 -0.30
C GLU A 37 11.05 -1.45 0.26
N GLN A 38 11.67 -2.15 1.23
CA GLN A 38 11.07 -3.31 1.87
C GLN A 38 9.73 -2.97 2.56
N TYR A 39 9.62 -1.78 3.17
CA TYR A 39 8.37 -1.33 3.78
C TYR A 39 7.30 -0.97 2.74
N LEU A 40 7.68 -0.35 1.62
CA LEU A 40 6.77 -0.04 0.52
C LEU A 40 6.25 -1.31 -0.16
N ASP A 41 7.10 -2.30 -0.40
CA ASP A 41 6.70 -3.59 -0.95
C ASP A 41 5.68 -4.29 -0.04
N TRP A 42 5.92 -4.26 1.28
CA TRP A 42 4.97 -4.78 2.27
C TRP A 42 3.63 -4.03 2.25
N LEU A 43 3.65 -2.69 2.12
CA LEU A 43 2.43 -1.88 2.00
C LEU A 43 1.64 -2.21 0.74
N GLU A 44 2.31 -2.42 -0.39
CA GLU A 44 1.66 -2.83 -1.63
C GLU A 44 1.02 -4.21 -1.50
N LEU A 45 1.72 -5.19 -0.92
CA LEU A 45 1.17 -6.52 -0.65
C LEU A 45 -0.07 -6.45 0.26
N ARG A 46 -0.04 -5.60 1.29
CA ARG A 46 -1.15 -5.40 2.23
C ARG A 46 -2.36 -4.75 1.56
N ARG A 47 -2.14 -3.82 0.62
CA ARG A 47 -3.21 -3.19 -0.16
C ARG A 47 -3.83 -4.16 -1.16
N GLN A 48 -3.03 -5.02 -1.78
CA GLN A 48 -3.50 -6.08 -2.68
C GLN A 48 -4.32 -7.13 -1.92
N SER A 49 -3.85 -7.59 -0.75
CA SER A 49 -4.61 -8.56 0.06
C SER A 49 -5.93 -8.01 0.62
N LEU A 50 -6.04 -6.68 0.78
CA LEU A 50 -7.33 -6.03 1.07
C LEU A 50 -8.24 -5.96 -0.17
N ALA A 51 -7.67 -5.77 -1.36
CA ALA A 51 -8.42 -5.75 -2.61
C ALA A 51 -8.95 -7.15 -3.00
N GLU A 52 -8.17 -8.21 -2.78
CA GLU A 52 -8.56 -9.60 -3.01
C GLU A 52 -9.71 -10.07 -2.09
N GLN A 53 -9.96 -9.35 -1.00
CA GLN A 53 -11.11 -9.60 -0.11
C GLN A 53 -12.43 -9.04 -0.67
N ARG A 54 -12.46 -8.42 -1.85
CA ARG A 54 -13.70 -8.38 -2.62
C ARG A 54 -13.86 -9.76 -3.24
N PRO A 55 -14.77 -10.61 -2.70
CA PRO A 55 -15.09 -11.83 -3.43
C PRO A 55 -15.57 -11.34 -4.80
N CYS A 56 -15.07 -11.97 -5.85
CA CYS A 56 -15.73 -12.00 -7.13
C CYS A 56 -17.23 -12.07 -6.84
N GLN A 57 -17.99 -11.01 -7.12
CA GLN A 57 -19.39 -11.23 -7.38
C GLN A 57 -19.36 -12.11 -8.62
N PRO A 58 -19.78 -13.39 -8.55
CA PRO A 58 -20.08 -14.09 -9.78
C PRO A 58 -21.08 -13.18 -10.53
N PRO A 59 -20.94 -12.99 -11.85
CA PRO A 59 -22.00 -12.33 -12.60
C PRO A 59 -23.28 -13.06 -12.20
N ALA A 60 -24.26 -12.31 -11.68
CA ALA A 60 -25.55 -12.87 -11.34
C ALA A 60 -26.04 -13.59 -12.59
N GLU A 61 -26.02 -14.91 -12.52
CA GLU A 61 -26.69 -15.81 -13.43
C GLU A 61 -28.19 -15.54 -13.23
N GLU A 62 -28.67 -14.45 -13.84
CA GLU A 62 -30.09 -14.29 -14.11
C GLU A 62 -30.43 -15.31 -15.19
N ALA A 63 -30.67 -16.53 -14.71
CA ALA A 63 -31.70 -17.37 -15.25
C ALA A 63 -32.95 -16.51 -15.50
N SER A 64 -33.19 -16.17 -16.76
CA SER A 64 -34.52 -15.85 -17.25
C SER A 64 -35.17 -17.17 -17.66
N PRO A 65 -36.14 -17.69 -16.89
CA PRO A 65 -37.16 -18.56 -17.45
C PRO A 65 -38.25 -17.67 -18.04
N GLU A 66 -38.51 -17.78 -19.34
CA GLU A 66 -39.84 -17.92 -19.96
C GLU A 66 -39.71 -18.17 -21.47
#